data_AF-A0A1W9Q8C5-F1
#
_entry.id   AF-A0A1W9Q8C5-F1
#
_cell.length_a   1.000
_cell.length_b   1.000
_cell.length_c   1.000
_cell.angle_alpha   90.00
_cell.angle_beta   90.00
_cell.angle_gamma   90.00
#
_symmetry.space_group_name_H-M   'P 1'
#
loop_
_entity.id
_entity.type
_entity.pdbx_description
1 polymer ?
#
loop_
_entity_poly.entity_id
_entity_poly.type
_entity_poly.pdbx_seq_one_letter_code
_entity_poly.pdbx_strand_id
1 'polypeptide(L)'
;MTQPVHGEGPLPSEETDAQLDEDPSSNRESGMRWKVVQIPSETASSRGAQAEAPPPGRIHPARRKRAVRARTIDVRSLRPQPSDDAEVLFGPNDGPRPHTRADCAEGPRPCPWVSCRYHLYLDVSPRTGSLKLNFPDLEVWELEESCALDVADRGQAGSERIGALLNLTRERARQLEEAALLRARAKISG
;
A
#
# COMPACT_ATOMS: atom_id res chain seq x y z
N MET A 1 -13.49 40.59 -50.24
CA MET A 1 -12.20 40.15 -49.66
C MET A 1 -12.48 38.80 -49.01
N THR A 2 -12.83 37.77 -49.77
CA THR A 2 -11.94 36.89 -50.56
C THR A 2 -10.89 36.24 -49.66
N GLN A 3 -11.20 35.01 -49.22
CA GLN A 3 -10.21 34.07 -48.69
C GLN A 3 -9.20 33.68 -49.78
N PRO A 4 -8.05 33.13 -49.38
CA PRO A 4 -7.77 31.73 -49.74
C PRO A 4 -7.24 30.96 -48.51
N VAL A 5 -7.80 29.80 -48.14
CA VAL A 5 -7.58 28.42 -48.64
C VAL A 5 -6.11 28.03 -48.92
N HIS A 6 -5.83 26.75 -48.58
CA HIS A 6 -4.64 25.92 -48.80
C HIS A 6 -3.70 25.78 -47.56
N GLY A 7 -3.37 24.58 -47.08
CA GLY A 7 -3.62 23.26 -47.64
C GLY A 7 -3.35 22.14 -46.65
N GLU A 8 -4.14 21.09 -46.81
CA GLU A 8 -3.94 19.75 -46.27
C GLU A 8 -2.67 19.15 -46.89
N GLY A 9 -1.87 18.48 -46.06
CA GLY A 9 -0.72 17.67 -46.48
C GLY A 9 -0.76 16.33 -45.74
N PRO A 10 -0.39 15.23 -46.39
CA PRO A 10 -1.04 13.93 -46.20
C PRO A 10 -0.48 13.10 -45.03
N LEU A 11 -1.39 12.30 -44.47
CA LEU A 11 -1.07 11.07 -43.74
C LEU A 11 -0.24 10.14 -44.63
N PRO A 12 0.84 9.52 -44.13
CA PRO A 12 1.39 8.34 -44.77
C PRO A 12 0.49 7.12 -44.49
N SER A 13 0.00 6.55 -45.57
CA SER A 13 -0.70 5.27 -45.68
C SER A 13 0.26 4.08 -45.56
N GLU A 14 -0.17 3.10 -44.77
CA GLU A 14 -0.21 1.64 -45.00
C GLU A 14 1.00 0.83 -45.49
N GLU A 15 0.92 -0.46 -45.14
CA GLU A 15 1.69 -1.63 -45.62
C GLU A 15 2.95 -1.96 -44.78
N THR A 16 3.15 -3.14 -44.17
CA THR A 16 2.55 -4.48 -44.28
C THR A 16 2.92 -5.34 -43.05
N ASP A 17 2.11 -6.38 -42.84
CA ASP A 17 2.31 -7.56 -42.00
C ASP A 17 3.76 -8.01 -41.72
N ALA A 18 4.05 -8.23 -40.44
CA ALA A 18 4.94 -9.31 -40.01
C ALA A 18 4.47 -9.81 -38.64
N GLN A 19 3.61 -10.82 -38.68
CA GLN A 19 3.46 -11.78 -37.59
C GLN A 19 4.84 -12.38 -37.31
N LEU A 20 5.37 -12.15 -36.12
CA LEU A 20 6.37 -13.02 -35.51
C LEU A 20 5.90 -13.32 -34.08
N ASP A 21 5.10 -14.38 -34.01
CA ASP A 21 5.00 -15.24 -32.85
C ASP A 21 6.42 -15.70 -32.46
N GLU A 22 7.02 -15.08 -31.47
CA GLU A 22 8.16 -15.65 -30.75
C GLU A 22 7.78 -15.85 -29.29
N ASP A 23 7.29 -17.06 -29.04
CA ASP A 23 7.19 -17.72 -27.76
C ASP A 23 8.61 -18.06 -27.25
N PRO A 24 9.08 -17.53 -26.10
CA PRO A 24 10.25 -18.05 -25.44
C PRO A 24 9.86 -18.91 -24.24
N SER A 25 8.91 -19.84 -24.42
CA SER A 25 8.78 -21.04 -23.60
C SER A 25 9.93 -22.05 -23.84
N SER A 26 11.17 -21.59 -24.04
CA SER A 26 12.33 -22.48 -24.05
C SER A 26 13.66 -21.77 -23.80
N ASN A 27 14.09 -21.71 -22.54
CA ASN A 27 15.49 -21.97 -22.19
C ASN A 27 15.56 -22.33 -20.69
N ARG A 28 15.37 -23.60 -20.34
CA ARG A 28 16.46 -24.55 -20.08
C ARG A 28 17.56 -23.97 -19.18
N GLU A 29 17.44 -24.38 -17.92
CA GLU A 29 18.54 -24.86 -17.07
C GLU A 29 19.81 -23.99 -17.04
N SER A 30 19.84 -23.09 -16.06
CA SER A 30 21.09 -22.60 -15.49
C SER A 30 20.95 -22.42 -13.97
N GLY A 31 21.16 -23.53 -13.25
CA GLY A 31 22.35 -23.57 -12.41
C GLY A 31 22.31 -23.10 -10.95
N MET A 32 21.17 -22.76 -10.34
CA MET A 32 21.12 -22.64 -8.87
C MET A 32 20.41 -23.84 -8.23
N ARG A 33 21.14 -24.95 -8.15
CA ARG A 33 20.79 -26.12 -7.34
C ARG A 33 20.97 -25.76 -5.88
N TRP A 34 19.89 -25.34 -5.22
CA TRP A 34 19.83 -25.28 -3.76
C TRP A 34 20.10 -26.70 -3.24
N LYS A 35 21.29 -26.94 -2.69
CA LYS A 35 21.61 -28.22 -2.06
C LYS A 35 20.65 -28.41 -0.88
N VAL A 36 19.74 -29.37 -0.99
CA VAL A 36 19.04 -29.93 0.16
C VAL A 36 20.10 -30.55 1.07
N VAL A 37 20.40 -29.88 2.18
CA VAL A 37 21.22 -30.45 3.24
C VAL A 37 20.38 -31.53 3.92
N GLN A 38 20.75 -32.79 3.74
CA GLN A 38 20.21 -33.89 4.52
C GLN A 38 20.66 -33.71 5.98
N ILE A 39 19.70 -33.48 6.87
CA ILE A 39 19.93 -33.41 8.31
C ILE A 39 20.01 -34.87 8.80
N PRO A 40 21.13 -35.32 9.39
CA PRO A 40 21.20 -36.65 9.96
C PRO A 40 20.28 -36.76 11.18
N SER A 41 19.42 -37.77 11.17
CA SER A 41 18.63 -38.17 12.34
C SER A 41 19.51 -39.00 13.27
N GLU A 42 20.30 -38.35 14.12
CA GLU A 42 21.01 -39.05 15.18
C GLU A 42 20.12 -39.18 16.41
N THR A 43 19.77 -40.43 16.69
CA THR A 43 19.27 -40.91 17.97
C THR A 43 20.38 -40.84 19.01
N ALA A 44 20.25 -39.96 20.01
CA ALA A 44 21.09 -40.01 21.21
C ALA A 44 20.33 -39.51 22.44
N SER A 45 19.77 -40.48 23.17
CA SER A 45 19.84 -40.65 24.61
C SER A 45 19.58 -39.43 25.52
N SER A 46 18.43 -39.50 26.18
CA SER A 46 18.00 -38.74 27.33
C SER A 46 18.99 -38.74 28.51
N ARG A 47 19.39 -37.55 28.96
CA ARG A 47 19.56 -37.26 30.40
C ARG A 47 18.89 -35.94 30.72
N GLY A 48 17.95 -36.02 31.65
CA GLY A 48 17.03 -34.95 31.99
C GLY A 48 17.70 -33.73 32.61
N ALA A 49 17.20 -32.58 32.21
CA ALA A 49 16.98 -31.46 33.11
C ALA A 49 15.50 -31.11 32.95
N GLN A 50 14.70 -31.40 33.97
CA GLN A 50 13.35 -30.87 34.04
C GLN A 50 13.50 -29.36 34.23
N ALA A 51 13.48 -28.61 33.12
CA ALA A 51 13.34 -27.17 33.16
C ALA A 51 11.89 -26.90 33.55
N GLU A 52 11.69 -26.47 34.80
CA GLU A 52 10.42 -26.00 35.31
C GLU A 52 9.87 -24.94 34.34
N ALA A 53 8.65 -25.17 33.84
CA ALA A 53 8.03 -24.27 32.89
C ALA A 53 7.96 -22.87 33.51
N PRO A 54 8.38 -21.81 32.79
CA PRO A 54 8.30 -20.46 33.33
C PRO A 54 6.83 -20.17 33.68
N PRO A 55 6.56 -19.49 34.81
CA PRO A 55 5.20 -19.14 35.19
C PRO A 55 4.53 -18.38 34.03
N PRO A 56 3.21 -18.49 33.84
CA PRO A 56 2.52 -17.78 32.76
C PRO A 56 2.78 -16.28 32.90
N GLY A 57 3.78 -15.81 32.17
CA GLY A 57 4.15 -14.42 32.12
C GLY A 57 2.97 -13.66 31.56
N ARG A 58 2.62 -12.53 32.18
CA ARG A 58 1.64 -11.60 31.64
C ARG A 58 1.98 -11.41 30.16
N ILE A 59 1.04 -11.69 29.26
CA ILE A 59 1.24 -11.47 27.83
C ILE A 59 1.62 -10.00 27.67
N HIS A 60 2.91 -9.72 27.49
CA HIS A 60 3.35 -8.37 27.17
C HIS A 60 2.71 -8.07 25.82
N PRO A 61 1.84 -7.04 25.72
CA PRO A 61 1.26 -6.71 24.44
C PRO A 61 2.41 -6.50 23.48
N ALA A 62 2.42 -7.24 22.37
CA ALA A 62 3.48 -7.19 21.37
C ALA A 62 3.85 -5.73 21.13
N ARG A 63 5.11 -5.39 21.45
CA ARG A 63 5.58 -4.02 21.49
C ARG A 63 5.35 -3.42 20.10
N ARG A 64 4.61 -2.31 20.02
CA ARG A 64 4.45 -1.60 18.75
C ARG A 64 5.83 -1.22 18.23
N LYS A 65 6.03 -1.33 16.92
CA LYS A 65 7.30 -0.95 16.29
C LYS A 65 7.60 0.54 16.48
N ARG A 66 6.56 1.39 16.53
CA ARG A 66 6.66 2.84 16.79
C ARG A 66 6.20 3.24 18.19
N ALA A 67 6.87 4.26 18.74
CA ALA A 67 6.50 4.90 19.99
C ALA A 67 5.29 5.84 19.83
N VAL A 68 5.25 6.59 18.73
CA VAL A 68 4.16 7.54 18.43
C VAL A 68 2.96 6.78 17.86
N ARG A 69 1.78 7.07 18.40
CA ARG A 69 0.52 6.44 18.01
C ARG A 69 -0.21 7.28 16.97
N ALA A 70 -1.02 6.63 16.15
CA ALA A 70 -2.00 7.29 15.30
C ALA A 70 -2.86 8.28 16.11
N ARG A 71 -3.15 9.44 15.52
CA ARG A 71 -3.91 10.53 16.14
C ARG A 71 -5.17 10.80 15.34
N THR A 72 -6.30 10.82 16.02
CA THR A 72 -7.56 11.28 15.42
C THR A 72 -7.77 12.75 15.72
N ILE A 73 -8.14 13.51 14.69
CA ILE A 73 -8.51 14.92 14.72
C ILE A 73 -10.01 14.99 14.43
N ASP A 74 -10.75 15.65 15.31
CA ASP A 74 -12.14 16.00 15.03
C ASP A 74 -12.15 17.28 14.18
N VAL A 75 -12.77 17.21 13.01
CA VAL A 75 -12.87 18.37 12.11
C VAL A 75 -13.66 19.50 12.76
N ARG A 76 -14.61 19.20 13.65
CA ARG A 76 -15.36 20.24 14.39
C ARG A 76 -14.51 20.96 15.43
N SER A 77 -13.42 20.35 15.90
CA SER A 77 -12.50 21.01 16.82
C SER A 77 -11.47 21.88 16.09
N LEU A 78 -11.39 21.79 14.76
CA LEU A 78 -10.61 22.73 13.95
C LEU A 78 -11.38 24.03 13.88
N ARG A 79 -10.90 25.06 14.58
CA ARG A 79 -11.32 26.43 14.27
C ARG A 79 -10.61 26.82 12.97
N PRO A 80 -11.34 27.19 11.90
CA PRO A 80 -10.71 27.82 10.76
C PRO A 80 -10.02 29.08 11.29
N GLN A 81 -8.68 29.09 11.28
CA GLN A 81 -7.97 30.34 11.44
C GLN A 81 -7.98 30.98 10.06
N PRO A 82 -8.52 32.20 9.89
CA PRO A 82 -8.36 32.93 8.66
C PRO A 82 -6.86 33.23 8.50
N SER A 83 -6.20 32.51 7.60
CA SER A 83 -4.86 32.86 7.13
C SER A 83 -5.04 33.62 5.82
N ASP A 84 -4.52 34.84 5.75
CA ASP A 84 -4.46 35.64 4.51
C ASP A 84 -3.68 34.90 3.40
N ASP A 85 -2.93 33.87 3.78
CA ASP A 85 -2.09 33.02 2.91
C ASP A 85 -2.84 31.80 2.34
N ALA A 86 -4.13 31.62 2.64
CA ALA A 86 -4.87 30.43 2.20
C ALA A 86 -4.86 30.26 0.67
N GLU A 87 -4.86 31.37 -0.08
CA GLU A 87 -4.79 31.37 -1.54
C GLU A 87 -3.37 31.06 -2.08
N VAL A 88 -2.33 31.24 -1.26
CA VAL A 88 -0.91 31.06 -1.63
C VAL A 88 -0.39 29.65 -1.27
N LEU A 89 -1.04 28.95 -0.34
CA LEU A 89 -0.56 27.69 0.24
C LEU A 89 -0.94 26.42 -0.53
N PHE A 90 -1.74 26.50 -1.58
CA PHE A 90 -2.02 25.35 -2.44
C PHE A 90 -0.82 25.12 -3.38
N GLY A 91 0.07 24.21 -2.99
CA GLY A 91 1.18 23.74 -3.85
C GLY A 91 0.69 22.93 -5.07
N PRO A 92 1.60 22.55 -5.99
CA PRO A 92 1.41 22.33 -7.44
C PRO A 92 0.47 21.18 -7.92
N ASN A 93 -0.50 20.74 -7.13
CA ASN A 93 -1.54 19.79 -7.53
C ASN A 93 -2.86 20.47 -7.91
N ASP A 94 -2.77 21.55 -8.69
CA ASP A 94 -3.92 22.29 -9.22
C ASP A 94 -4.57 21.56 -10.42
N GLY A 95 -4.02 20.42 -10.82
CA GLY A 95 -4.62 19.53 -11.81
C GLY A 95 -5.90 18.88 -11.28
N PRO A 96 -6.83 18.47 -12.17
CA PRO A 96 -8.03 17.76 -11.76
C PRO A 96 -7.65 16.49 -10.99
N ARG A 97 -8.30 16.27 -9.85
CA ARG A 97 -8.12 15.06 -9.05
C ARG A 97 -8.44 13.83 -9.90
N PRO A 98 -7.59 12.79 -9.91
CA PRO A 98 -7.84 11.56 -10.66
C PRO A 98 -9.10 10.86 -10.14
N HIS A 99 -9.90 10.33 -11.06
CA HIS A 99 -11.17 9.66 -10.74
C HIS A 99 -11.00 8.13 -10.69
N THR A 100 -10.10 7.59 -11.51
CA THR A 100 -9.86 6.17 -11.65
C THR A 100 -8.44 5.77 -11.26
N ARG A 101 -8.21 4.48 -11.08
CA ARG A 101 -6.87 3.92 -10.85
C ARG A 101 -5.95 4.19 -12.03
N ALA A 102 -6.45 4.08 -13.26
CA ALA A 102 -5.67 4.35 -14.47
C ALA A 102 -5.12 5.79 -14.47
N ASP A 103 -5.92 6.76 -14.02
CA ASP A 103 -5.53 8.18 -13.98
C ASP A 103 -4.41 8.49 -12.97
N CYS A 104 -4.19 7.62 -11.97
CA CYS A 104 -3.23 7.89 -10.87
C CYS A 104 -2.13 6.83 -10.70
N ALA A 105 -2.14 5.76 -11.51
CA ALA A 105 -1.17 4.68 -11.41
C ALA A 105 0.25 5.16 -11.62
N GLU A 106 0.46 5.93 -12.69
CA GLU A 106 1.76 6.49 -13.07
C GLU A 106 2.01 7.90 -12.50
N GLY A 107 1.11 8.37 -11.63
CA GLY A 107 1.26 9.66 -10.96
C GLY A 107 2.45 9.70 -9.99
N PRO A 108 2.84 10.89 -9.53
CA PRO A 108 3.98 11.06 -8.64
C PRO A 108 3.82 10.27 -7.33
N ARG A 109 4.96 9.83 -6.79
CA ARG A 109 5.07 9.19 -5.47
C ARG A 109 6.11 9.94 -4.62
N PRO A 110 5.83 10.21 -3.34
CA PRO A 110 4.59 9.92 -2.59
C PRO A 110 3.34 10.62 -3.14
N CYS A 111 2.19 9.93 -3.04
CA CYS A 111 0.95 10.38 -3.66
C CYS A 111 0.49 11.73 -3.09
N PRO A 112 0.25 12.75 -3.92
CA PRO A 112 -0.16 14.07 -3.43
C PRO A 112 -1.61 14.10 -2.93
N TRP A 113 -2.43 13.15 -3.35
CA TRP A 113 -3.85 13.09 -3.03
C TRP A 113 -4.09 12.45 -1.66
N VAL A 114 -3.64 13.13 -0.59
CA VAL A 114 -3.69 12.62 0.80
C VAL A 114 -5.09 12.37 1.33
N SER A 115 -6.12 12.98 0.72
CA SER A 115 -7.54 12.75 1.02
C SER A 115 -8.13 11.52 0.31
N CYS A 116 -7.33 10.76 -0.45
CA CYS A 116 -7.78 9.53 -1.08
C CYS A 116 -8.04 8.44 -0.04
N ARG A 117 -9.12 7.67 -0.23
CA ARG A 117 -9.49 6.53 0.64
C ARG A 117 -8.44 5.42 0.73
N TYR A 118 -7.51 5.38 -0.23
CA TYR A 118 -6.44 4.39 -0.31
C TYR A 118 -5.10 4.96 0.18
N HIS A 119 -5.06 6.21 0.62
CA HIS A 119 -3.84 6.85 1.07
C HIS A 119 -3.46 6.33 2.46
N LEU A 120 -2.19 5.99 2.66
CA LEU A 120 -1.72 5.39 3.92
C LEU A 120 -1.42 6.42 5.02
N TYR A 121 -1.41 7.73 4.69
CA TYR A 121 -1.20 8.80 5.67
C TYR A 121 -2.44 9.12 6.53
N LEU A 122 -3.59 9.25 5.86
CA LEU A 122 -4.81 9.83 6.42
C LEU A 122 -6.00 8.90 6.15
N ASP A 123 -6.74 8.56 7.20
CA ASP A 123 -8.01 7.83 7.11
C ASP A 123 -9.16 8.78 7.46
N VAL A 124 -10.09 8.94 6.51
CA VAL A 124 -11.22 9.86 6.60
C VAL A 124 -12.49 9.05 6.89
N SER A 125 -13.11 9.31 8.03
CA SER A 125 -14.42 8.71 8.35
C SER A 125 -15.52 9.36 7.49
N PRO A 126 -16.20 8.62 6.60
CA PRO A 126 -17.25 9.19 5.76
C PRO A 126 -18.48 9.60 6.58
N ARG A 127 -18.68 9.01 7.77
CA ARG A 127 -19.84 9.28 8.62
C ARG A 127 -19.66 10.51 9.49
N THR A 128 -18.48 10.67 10.08
CA THR A 128 -18.22 11.71 11.10
C THR A 128 -17.32 12.83 10.59
N GLY A 129 -16.65 12.63 9.46
CA GLY A 129 -15.63 13.55 8.95
C GLY A 129 -14.32 13.53 9.74
N SER A 130 -14.22 12.76 10.83
CA SER A 130 -12.99 12.70 11.63
C SER A 130 -11.81 12.18 10.82
N LEU A 131 -10.65 12.80 11.02
CA LEU A 131 -9.42 12.48 10.32
C LEU A 131 -8.48 11.69 11.22
N LYS A 132 -8.04 10.50 10.81
CA LYS A 132 -7.04 9.71 11.53
C LYS A 132 -5.72 9.77 10.80
N LEU A 133 -4.73 10.42 11.40
CA LEU A 133 -3.34 10.38 10.96
C LEU A 133 -2.71 9.08 11.45
N ASN A 134 -2.25 8.25 10.53
CA ASN A 134 -1.60 6.98 10.90
C ASN A 134 -0.23 7.22 11.54
N PHE A 135 0.54 8.17 10.99
CA PHE A 135 1.87 8.55 11.46
C PHE A 135 1.90 10.06 11.70
N PRO A 136 1.47 10.56 12.87
CA PRO A 136 1.46 11.99 13.14
C PRO A 136 2.86 12.58 13.37
N ASP A 137 3.87 11.72 13.46
CA ASP A 137 5.29 12.04 13.57
C ASP A 137 6.03 11.99 12.22
N LEU A 138 5.33 11.74 11.12
CA LEU A 138 5.90 11.76 9.77
C LEU A 138 5.18 12.76 8.88
N GLU A 139 5.94 13.35 7.98
CA GLU A 139 5.46 14.06 6.80
C GLU A 139 5.12 13.06 5.67
N VAL A 140 4.36 13.50 4.66
CA VAL A 140 3.92 12.64 3.55
C VAL A 140 5.11 12.10 2.74
N TRP A 141 6.16 12.91 2.58
CA TRP A 141 7.37 12.52 1.85
C TRP A 141 8.28 11.56 2.63
N GLU A 142 8.05 11.36 3.93
CA GLU A 142 8.82 10.44 4.77
C GLU A 142 8.19 9.05 4.85
N LEU A 143 7.02 8.85 4.24
CA LEU A 143 6.35 7.56 4.20
C LEU A 143 7.08 6.58 3.28
N GLU A 144 7.26 5.35 3.76
CA GLU A 144 7.75 4.25 2.93
C GLU A 144 6.81 3.95 1.76
N GLU A 145 5.50 4.05 2.02
CA GLU A 145 4.44 3.82 1.03
C GLU A 145 3.32 4.83 1.25
N SER A 146 2.85 5.45 0.17
CA SER A 146 1.72 6.40 0.24
C SER A 146 0.38 5.77 -0.15
N CYS A 147 0.37 4.64 -0.86
CA CYS A 147 -0.83 4.09 -1.49
C CYS A 147 -1.02 2.60 -1.17
N ALA A 148 -2.20 2.24 -0.64
CA ALA A 148 -2.56 0.86 -0.36
C ALA A 148 -2.73 0.01 -1.62
N LEU A 149 -3.12 0.62 -2.76
CA LEU A 149 -3.27 -0.11 -4.03
C LEU A 149 -1.90 -0.49 -4.61
N ASP A 150 -0.90 0.39 -4.54
CA ASP A 150 0.45 0.07 -5.01
C ASP A 150 1.09 -1.05 -4.16
N VAL A 151 0.77 -1.09 -2.87
CA VAL A 151 1.18 -2.20 -1.98
C VAL A 151 0.49 -3.50 -2.40
N ALA A 152 -0.80 -3.46 -2.74
CA ALA A 152 -1.55 -4.64 -3.16
C ALA A 152 -1.11 -5.16 -4.54
N ASP A 153 -0.79 -4.27 -5.48
CA ASP A 153 -0.33 -4.62 -6.84
C ASP A 153 0.99 -5.39 -6.81
N ARG A 154 1.86 -5.15 -5.80
CA ARG A 154 3.11 -5.90 -5.59
C ARG A 154 2.90 -7.29 -4.98
N GLY A 155 1.67 -7.63 -4.60
CA GLY A 155 1.29 -8.94 -4.08
C GLY A 155 0.87 -8.93 -2.61
N GLN A 156 0.83 -10.13 -2.04
CA GLN A 156 0.32 -10.32 -0.68
C GLN A 156 1.26 -9.72 0.37
N ALA A 157 0.78 -8.74 1.10
CA ALA A 157 1.42 -8.25 2.32
C ALA A 157 0.91 -9.06 3.53
N GLY A 158 1.81 -9.55 4.38
CA GLY A 158 1.42 -10.19 5.64
C GLY A 158 1.05 -9.18 6.73
N SER A 159 0.34 -9.65 7.76
CA SER A 159 -0.08 -8.85 8.93
C SER A 159 1.01 -8.04 9.62
N GLU A 160 2.27 -8.49 9.56
CA GLU A 160 3.38 -7.70 10.08
C GLU A 160 3.67 -6.47 9.23
N ARG A 161 3.71 -6.62 7.89
CA ARG A 161 3.92 -5.52 6.93
C ARG A 161 2.73 -4.56 6.97
N ILE A 162 1.51 -5.09 6.94
CA ILE A 162 0.28 -4.29 7.02
C ILE A 162 0.21 -3.51 8.34
N GLY A 163 0.58 -4.15 9.45
CA GLY A 163 0.67 -3.49 10.74
C GLY A 163 1.66 -2.31 10.73
N ALA A 164 2.83 -2.51 10.12
CA ALA A 164 3.83 -1.44 9.97
C ALA A 164 3.29 -0.27 9.12
N LEU A 165 2.64 -0.55 7.99
CA LEU A 165 2.10 0.45 7.05
C LEU A 165 0.93 1.26 7.59
N LEU A 166 0.18 0.74 8.58
CA LEU A 166 -1.00 1.40 9.14
C LEU A 166 -0.80 1.88 10.59
N ASN A 167 0.42 1.80 11.11
CA ASN A 167 0.76 2.04 12.52
C ASN A 167 -0.11 1.22 13.51
N LEU A 168 -0.30 -0.06 13.20
CA LEU A 168 -1.06 -1.02 14.01
C LEU A 168 -0.13 -2.09 14.61
N THR A 169 -0.59 -2.74 15.67
CA THR A 169 0.08 -3.98 16.12
C THR A 169 -0.14 -5.08 15.09
N ARG A 170 0.81 -6.02 14.99
CA ARG A 170 0.67 -7.22 14.14
C ARG A 170 -0.65 -7.95 14.40
N GLU A 171 -1.00 -8.16 15.66
CA GLU A 171 -2.23 -8.86 16.01
C GLU A 171 -3.47 -8.08 15.59
N ARG A 172 -3.46 -6.75 15.69
CA ARG A 172 -4.59 -5.94 15.20
C ARG A 172 -4.73 -6.04 13.68
N ALA A 173 -3.63 -6.03 12.95
CA ALA A 173 -3.65 -6.23 11.49
C ALA A 173 -4.21 -7.62 11.13
N ARG A 174 -3.75 -8.67 11.81
CA ARG A 174 -4.27 -10.05 11.64
C ARG A 174 -5.78 -10.14 11.85
N GLN A 175 -6.31 -9.51 12.90
CA GLN A 175 -7.75 -9.48 13.18
C GLN A 175 -8.54 -8.75 12.08
N LEU A 176 -8.00 -7.65 11.55
CA LEU A 176 -8.63 -6.90 10.46
C LEU A 176 -8.63 -7.71 9.17
N GLU A 177 -7.53 -8.40 8.86
CA GLU A 177 -7.44 -9.33 7.72
C GLU A 177 -8.48 -10.43 7.82
N GLU A 178 -8.58 -11.10 8.97
CA GLU A 178 -9.57 -12.15 9.22
C GLU A 178 -11.01 -11.64 9.01
N ALA A 179 -11.34 -10.49 9.58
CA ALA A 179 -12.64 -9.86 9.39
C ALA A 179 -12.90 -9.45 7.94
N ALA A 180 -11.87 -8.97 7.23
CA ALA A 180 -11.97 -8.59 5.81
C ALA A 180 -12.20 -9.82 4.93
N LEU A 181 -11.49 -10.93 5.18
CA LEU A 181 -11.65 -12.20 4.48
C LEU A 181 -13.06 -12.77 4.65
N LEU A 182 -13.62 -12.72 5.86
CA LEU A 182 -15.00 -13.15 6.11
C LEU A 182 -16.01 -12.33 5.28
N ARG A 183 -15.84 -11.00 5.24
CA ARG A 183 -16.70 -10.11 4.43
C ARG A 183 -16.53 -10.34 2.93
N ALA A 184 -15.31 -10.59 2.48
CA ALA A 184 -15.03 -10.87 1.07
C ALA A 184 -15.67 -12.19 0.63
N ARG A 185 -15.52 -13.25 1.43
CA ARG A 185 -16.16 -14.55 1.18
C ARG A 185 -17.67 -14.42 1.07
N ALA A 186 -18.30 -13.73 2.03
CA ALA A 186 -19.75 -13.51 2.02
C ALA A 186 -20.26 -12.80 0.76
N LYS A 187 -19.46 -11.88 0.19
CA LYS A 187 -19.79 -11.17 -1.06
C LYS A 187 -19.54 -11.97 -2.33
N ILE A 188 -18.65 -12.97 -2.28
CA ILE A 188 -18.36 -13.84 -3.43
C ILE A 188 -19.38 -14.98 -3.49
N SER A 189 -19.81 -15.49 -2.34
CA SER A 189 -20.74 -16.61 -2.23
C SER A 189 -22.23 -16.25 -2.31
N GLY A 190 -22.56 -14.95 -2.31
CA GLY A 190 -23.93 -14.44 -2.39
C GLY A 190 -24.11 -13.59 -3.62
#